data_AF-B1YMJ8-F1
#
_entry.id   AF-B1YMJ8-F1
#
_cell.length_a   1.000
_cell.length_b   1.000
_cell.length_c   1.000
_cell.angle_alpha   90.00
_cell.angle_beta   90.00
_cell.angle_gamma   90.00
#
_symmetry.space_group_name_H-M   'P 1'
#
loop_
_entity.id
_entity.type
_entity.pdbx_description
1 polymer ?
#
loop_
_entity_poly.entity_id
_entity_poly.type
_entity_poly.pdbx_seq_one_letter_code
_entity_poly.pdbx_strand_id
1 'polypeptide(L)'
;MKKTVLFTAVGLLISLLPIQMDSAAALSKSENKIVDKQLASLKKSKLSGGYKPIDVRSVYLLGGKYPETFVLYERFNSKTYMNDVIGKAQKYDAKKKKWSTVYTYTDRETDYYAVRAKGKMIDTKKEQLVIGPSGGNAGYVTPILIGSTDGKKIKKIFEAKKTYTFGKAVIRDQKLYLGSMTIVHDVYSYKGTKLTRRAGNGADDRKVAGKVSKYMTLDGYAGYTYLTSPHNISLKKGQSVAVVREYKDDTTPYVYRALSSGEGRLKMEGYHFKAVKTGVERWTFEPDAYGEADKVKFTVR
;
A
#
# COMPACT_ATOMS: atom_id res chain seq x y z
N MET A 1 -65.78 -17.73 -29.33
CA MET A 1 -64.53 -16.98 -29.07
C MET A 1 -64.46 -16.59 -27.60
N LYS A 2 -63.54 -17.19 -26.84
CA LYS A 2 -62.89 -16.65 -25.64
C LYS A 2 -61.81 -17.67 -25.22
N LYS A 3 -60.55 -17.31 -25.40
CA LYS A 3 -59.38 -18.09 -25.00
C LYS A 3 -59.15 -17.85 -23.51
N THR A 4 -59.13 -18.91 -22.70
CA THR A 4 -58.63 -18.85 -21.33
C THR A 4 -57.27 -19.52 -21.32
N VAL A 5 -56.21 -18.71 -21.24
CA VAL A 5 -54.84 -19.16 -21.08
C VAL A 5 -54.62 -19.36 -19.58
N LEU A 6 -54.43 -20.62 -19.17
CA LEU A 6 -54.05 -20.97 -17.80
C LEU A 6 -52.53 -20.80 -17.67
N PHE A 7 -52.10 -19.74 -17.00
CA PHE A 7 -50.69 -19.54 -16.64
C PHE A 7 -50.33 -20.46 -15.47
N THR A 8 -49.60 -21.53 -15.76
CA THR A 8 -48.92 -22.35 -14.75
C THR A 8 -47.69 -21.59 -14.26
N ALA A 9 -47.81 -20.95 -13.09
CA ALA A 9 -46.68 -20.34 -12.40
C ALA A 9 -45.80 -21.45 -11.81
N VAL A 10 -44.76 -21.86 -12.53
CA VAL A 10 -43.66 -22.65 -11.97
C VAL A 10 -42.82 -21.70 -11.11
N GLY A 11 -43.08 -21.71 -9.80
CA GLY A 11 -42.26 -21.04 -8.81
C GLY A 11 -40.86 -21.64 -8.79
N LEU A 12 -39.91 -20.95 -9.44
CA LEU A 12 -38.49 -21.23 -9.28
C LEU A 12 -38.09 -20.84 -7.85
N LEU A 13 -38.08 -21.82 -6.95
CA LEU A 13 -37.41 -21.73 -5.65
C LEU A 13 -35.90 -21.62 -5.92
N ILE A 14 -35.43 -20.40 -6.18
CA ILE A 14 -34.01 -20.08 -6.09
C ILE A 14 -33.66 -20.21 -4.62
N SER A 15 -33.13 -21.38 -4.25
CA SER A 15 -32.48 -21.59 -2.96
C SER A 15 -31.30 -20.62 -2.86
N LEU A 16 -31.55 -19.45 -2.28
CA LEU A 16 -30.52 -18.55 -1.77
C LEU A 16 -29.87 -19.25 -0.57
N LEU A 17 -29.01 -20.23 -0.85
CA LEU A 17 -28.03 -20.67 0.14
C LEU A 17 -27.20 -19.42 0.48
N PRO A 18 -27.14 -19.01 1.76
CA PRO A 18 -26.25 -17.93 2.14
C PRO A 18 -24.84 -18.39 1.77
N ILE A 19 -24.23 -17.66 0.83
CA ILE A 19 -22.80 -17.80 0.57
C ILE A 19 -22.14 -17.43 1.89
N GLN A 20 -21.80 -18.45 2.69
CA GLN A 20 -20.92 -18.31 3.84
C GLN A 20 -19.61 -17.75 3.29
N MET A 21 -19.49 -16.44 3.35
CA MET A 21 -18.21 -15.77 3.23
C MET A 21 -17.40 -16.28 4.42
N ASP A 22 -16.57 -17.32 4.24
CA ASP A 22 -15.61 -17.66 5.29
C ASP A 22 -14.65 -16.48 5.38
N SER A 23 -14.96 -15.48 6.20
CA SER A 23 -13.89 -14.71 6.77
C SER A 23 -13.03 -15.72 7.52
N ALA A 24 -11.74 -15.84 7.17
CA ALA A 24 -10.83 -16.68 7.94
C ALA A 24 -11.05 -16.36 9.42
N ALA A 25 -11.53 -17.36 10.19
CA ALA A 25 -11.87 -17.15 11.58
C ALA A 25 -10.63 -16.59 12.29
N ALA A 26 -10.83 -15.62 13.18
CA ALA A 26 -9.73 -15.05 13.94
C ALA A 26 -8.98 -16.16 14.67
N LEU A 27 -7.65 -16.19 14.53
CA LEU A 27 -6.82 -17.18 15.21
C LEU A 27 -7.02 -17.10 16.72
N SER A 28 -7.08 -18.27 17.37
CA SER A 28 -7.06 -18.34 18.83
C SER A 28 -5.73 -17.83 19.40
N LYS A 29 -5.68 -17.55 20.71
CA LYS A 29 -4.45 -17.08 21.39
C LYS A 29 -3.28 -18.04 21.22
N SER A 30 -3.52 -19.35 21.26
CA SER A 30 -2.47 -20.37 21.08
C SER A 30 -1.96 -20.42 19.64
N GLU A 31 -2.84 -20.24 18.66
CA GLU A 31 -2.49 -20.21 17.25
C GLU A 31 -1.70 -18.96 16.86
N ASN A 32 -2.04 -17.79 17.42
CA ASN A 32 -1.25 -16.57 17.25
C ASN A 32 0.19 -16.75 17.77
N LYS A 33 0.36 -17.42 18.93
CA LYS A 33 1.70 -17.71 19.48
C LYS A 33 2.59 -18.52 18.51
N ILE A 34 2.02 -19.37 17.65
CA ILE A 34 2.79 -20.14 16.65
C ILE A 34 3.40 -19.17 15.62
N VAL A 35 2.58 -18.24 15.12
CA VAL A 35 3.00 -17.24 14.14
C VAL A 35 4.00 -16.26 14.76
N ASP A 36 3.71 -15.74 15.95
CA ASP A 36 4.55 -14.75 16.63
C ASP A 36 5.95 -15.30 16.95
N LYS A 37 6.04 -16.55 17.42
CA LYS A 37 7.32 -17.22 17.64
C LYS A 37 8.13 -17.33 16.35
N GLN A 38 7.48 -17.65 15.23
CA GLN A 38 8.15 -17.74 13.95
C GLN A 38 8.64 -16.37 13.48
N LEU A 39 7.82 -15.32 13.58
CA LEU A 39 8.22 -13.96 13.23
C LEU A 39 9.42 -13.50 14.08
N ALA A 40 9.41 -13.77 15.38
CA ALA A 40 10.52 -13.42 16.27
C ALA A 40 11.81 -14.18 15.92
N SER A 41 11.71 -15.47 15.56
CA SER A 41 12.84 -16.27 15.10
C SER A 41 13.42 -15.73 13.78
N LEU A 42 12.56 -15.43 12.81
CA LEU A 42 12.97 -14.96 11.48
C LEU A 42 13.65 -13.59 11.52
N LYS A 43 13.27 -12.69 12.45
CA LYS A 43 13.95 -11.41 12.67
C LYS A 43 15.42 -11.54 13.06
N LYS A 44 15.85 -12.71 13.56
CA LYS A 44 17.23 -13.01 13.96
C LYS A 44 17.92 -13.99 13.02
N SER A 45 17.17 -14.63 12.12
CA SER A 45 17.68 -15.63 11.20
C SER A 45 18.51 -14.96 10.10
N LYS A 46 19.75 -15.41 9.90
CA LYS A 46 20.60 -15.00 8.76
C LYS A 46 20.64 -16.14 7.74
N LEU A 47 20.75 -15.82 6.46
CA LEU A 47 21.01 -16.85 5.44
C LEU A 47 22.51 -16.94 5.13
N SER A 48 22.91 -18.08 4.57
CA SER A 48 24.28 -18.30 4.08
C SER A 48 24.70 -17.19 3.11
N GLY A 49 26.01 -16.90 3.09
CA GLY A 49 26.55 -15.85 2.23
C GLY A 49 26.38 -14.43 2.78
N GLY A 50 25.85 -14.24 4.01
CA GLY A 50 25.86 -12.96 4.71
C GLY A 50 24.56 -12.15 4.68
N TYR A 51 23.47 -12.74 4.16
CA TYR A 51 22.18 -12.07 4.09
C TYR A 51 21.53 -11.90 5.46
N LYS A 52 21.06 -10.68 5.75
CA LYS A 52 20.40 -10.29 7.00
C LYS A 52 18.93 -9.93 6.73
N PRO A 53 18.00 -10.22 7.67
CA PRO A 53 16.60 -9.90 7.50
C PRO A 53 16.39 -8.38 7.63
N ILE A 54 15.64 -7.79 6.71
CA ILE A 54 15.31 -6.35 6.70
C ILE A 54 13.82 -6.06 6.91
N ASP A 55 12.94 -7.02 6.58
CA ASP A 55 11.51 -6.96 6.91
C ASP A 55 10.97 -8.37 7.15
N VAL A 56 10.10 -8.52 8.14
CA VAL A 56 9.51 -9.80 8.58
C VAL A 56 8.06 -9.55 8.97
N ARG A 57 7.11 -10.17 8.26
CA ARG A 57 5.67 -9.96 8.46
C ARG A 57 4.87 -11.25 8.29
N SER A 58 3.67 -11.27 8.83
CA SER A 58 2.64 -12.26 8.48
C SER A 58 1.71 -11.70 7.40
N VAL A 59 1.33 -12.56 6.46
CA VAL A 59 0.49 -12.22 5.31
C VAL A 59 -0.30 -13.45 4.85
N TYR A 60 -1.59 -13.28 4.59
CA TYR A 60 -2.46 -14.36 4.09
C TYR A 60 -2.35 -14.49 2.56
N LEU A 61 -1.16 -14.82 2.02
CA LEU A 61 -0.94 -14.90 0.57
C LEU A 61 -1.79 -15.98 -0.09
N LEU A 62 -2.03 -17.11 0.60
CA LEU A 62 -2.87 -18.20 0.11
C LEU A 62 -4.29 -18.19 0.70
N GLY A 63 -4.57 -17.33 1.69
CA GLY A 63 -5.88 -17.24 2.34
C GLY A 63 -6.23 -18.43 3.23
N GLY A 64 -5.23 -19.19 3.70
CA GLY A 64 -5.43 -20.32 4.61
C GLY A 64 -5.69 -19.90 6.07
N LYS A 65 -5.89 -20.89 6.95
CA LYS A 65 -6.14 -20.66 8.39
C LYS A 65 -5.02 -19.89 9.07
N TYR A 66 -3.78 -20.35 8.92
CA TYR A 66 -2.59 -19.66 9.43
C TYR A 66 -2.05 -18.75 8.33
N PRO A 67 -1.71 -17.48 8.62
CA PRO A 67 -1.03 -16.64 7.67
C PRO A 67 0.35 -17.21 7.36
N GLU A 68 0.80 -17.03 6.12
CA GLU A 68 2.20 -17.24 5.79
C GLU A 68 3.06 -16.18 6.49
N THR A 69 4.32 -16.52 6.80
CA THR A 69 5.33 -15.49 7.07
C THR A 69 5.99 -15.08 5.77
N PHE A 70 6.40 -13.83 5.65
CA PHE A 70 7.22 -13.32 4.56
C PHE A 70 8.41 -12.58 5.12
N VAL A 71 9.61 -12.91 4.64
CA VAL A 71 10.87 -12.29 5.06
C VAL A 71 11.62 -11.79 3.84
N LEU A 72 12.05 -10.55 3.88
CA LEU A 72 13.06 -10.01 2.98
C LEU A 72 14.42 -10.09 3.67
N TYR A 73 15.38 -10.69 2.99
CA TYR A 73 16.77 -10.70 3.36
C TYR A 73 17.58 -9.87 2.37
N GLU A 74 18.55 -9.11 2.86
CA GLU A 74 19.40 -8.24 2.06
C GLU A 74 20.87 -8.51 2.37
N ARG A 75 21.72 -8.34 1.36
CA ARG A 75 23.17 -8.35 1.49
C ARG A 75 23.78 -7.32 0.55
N PHE A 76 24.65 -6.47 1.07
CA PHE A 76 25.47 -5.59 0.26
C PHE A 76 26.50 -6.37 -0.57
N ASN A 77 26.54 -6.11 -1.87
CA ASN A 77 27.48 -6.67 -2.83
C ASN A 77 28.58 -5.63 -3.13
N SER A 78 29.78 -5.86 -2.61
CA SER A 78 30.91 -4.95 -2.75
C SER A 78 31.46 -4.82 -4.17
N LYS A 79 31.11 -5.74 -5.09
CA LYS A 79 31.56 -5.65 -6.49
C LYS A 79 30.73 -4.66 -7.30
N THR A 80 29.43 -4.60 -7.02
CA THR A 80 28.47 -3.76 -7.75
C THR A 80 28.08 -2.52 -6.96
N TYR A 81 28.48 -2.44 -5.68
CA TYR A 81 28.06 -1.40 -4.72
C TYR A 81 26.53 -1.29 -4.57
N MET A 82 25.84 -2.41 -4.83
CA MET A 82 24.39 -2.56 -4.76
C MET A 82 24.02 -3.70 -3.80
N ASN A 83 22.73 -3.94 -3.56
CA ASN A 83 22.25 -5.03 -2.73
C ASN A 83 21.78 -6.23 -3.54
N ASP A 84 21.97 -7.42 -2.98
CA ASP A 84 21.26 -8.64 -3.37
C ASP A 84 20.13 -8.92 -2.38
N VAL A 85 18.97 -9.34 -2.88
CA VAL A 85 17.77 -9.54 -2.08
C VAL A 85 17.19 -10.93 -2.27
N ILE A 86 16.77 -11.56 -1.18
CA ILE A 86 16.02 -12.82 -1.19
C ILE A 86 14.75 -12.64 -0.36
N GLY A 87 13.59 -12.81 -1.00
CA GLY A 87 12.30 -12.92 -0.31
C GLY A 87 11.93 -14.38 -0.09
N LYS A 88 11.44 -14.75 1.10
CA LYS A 88 10.90 -16.10 1.35
C LYS A 88 9.53 -16.01 2.00
N ALA A 89 8.55 -16.74 1.45
CA ALA A 89 7.29 -16.99 2.12
C ALA A 89 7.30 -18.39 2.74
N GLN A 90 6.90 -18.51 4.01
CA GLN A 90 6.80 -19.80 4.70
C GLN A 90 5.38 -20.07 5.18
N LYS A 91 4.96 -21.32 5.04
CA LYS A 91 3.65 -21.83 5.47
C LYS A 91 3.80 -22.82 6.60
N TYR A 92 2.91 -22.73 7.58
CA TYR A 92 2.82 -23.68 8.68
C TYR A 92 1.97 -24.89 8.29
N ASP A 93 2.54 -26.08 8.44
CA ASP A 93 1.81 -27.36 8.40
C ASP A 93 1.45 -27.76 9.84
N ALA A 94 0.18 -27.65 10.19
CA ALA A 94 -0.30 -27.96 11.53
C ALA A 94 -0.23 -29.46 11.87
N LYS A 95 -0.32 -30.35 10.86
CA LYS A 95 -0.21 -31.80 11.09
C LYS A 95 1.22 -32.18 11.43
N LYS A 96 2.19 -31.61 10.71
CA LYS A 96 3.62 -31.85 10.90
C LYS A 96 4.29 -30.89 11.90
N LYS A 97 3.52 -29.92 12.41
CA LYS A 97 3.97 -28.83 13.29
C LYS A 97 5.23 -28.10 12.78
N LYS A 98 5.36 -27.92 11.46
CA LYS A 98 6.58 -27.38 10.85
C LYS A 98 6.30 -26.24 9.87
N TRP A 99 7.23 -25.30 9.81
CA TRP A 99 7.26 -24.28 8.77
C TRP A 99 8.01 -24.78 7.54
N SER A 100 7.52 -24.46 6.36
CA SER A 100 8.18 -24.80 5.09
C SER A 100 8.13 -23.62 4.13
N THR A 101 9.20 -23.41 3.38
CA THR A 101 9.24 -22.37 2.34
C THR A 101 8.35 -22.79 1.19
N VAL A 102 7.40 -21.93 0.83
CA VAL A 102 6.44 -22.16 -0.27
C VAL A 102 6.64 -21.20 -1.44
N TYR A 103 7.49 -20.18 -1.27
CA TYR A 103 7.84 -19.23 -2.31
C TYR A 103 9.20 -18.59 -2.01
N THR A 104 10.00 -18.41 -3.05
CA THR A 104 11.26 -17.67 -3.00
C THR A 104 11.24 -16.62 -4.12
N TYR A 105 11.58 -15.40 -3.76
CA TYR A 105 11.86 -14.29 -4.66
C TYR A 105 13.35 -13.97 -4.57
N THR A 106 13.96 -13.58 -5.68
CA THR A 106 15.36 -13.15 -5.72
C THR A 106 15.49 -11.93 -6.61
N ASP A 107 16.29 -10.98 -6.16
CA ASP A 107 16.70 -9.80 -6.92
C ASP A 107 18.19 -9.57 -6.68
N ARG A 108 18.89 -9.00 -7.66
CA ARG A 108 20.33 -8.72 -7.55
C ARG A 108 20.62 -7.35 -8.09
N GLU A 109 21.71 -6.77 -7.59
CA GLU A 109 22.17 -5.46 -8.04
C GLU A 109 21.08 -4.38 -7.94
N THR A 110 20.33 -4.43 -6.84
CA THR A 110 19.23 -3.50 -6.56
C THR A 110 19.61 -2.50 -5.48
N ASP A 111 18.97 -1.33 -5.50
CA ASP A 111 18.91 -0.43 -4.36
C ASP A 111 18.21 -1.06 -3.15
N TYR A 112 18.21 -0.35 -2.02
CA TYR A 112 17.54 -0.78 -0.79
C TYR A 112 16.12 -1.28 -1.03
N TYR A 113 15.77 -2.39 -0.40
CA TYR A 113 14.49 -3.05 -0.62
C TYR A 113 13.57 -2.89 0.58
N ALA A 114 12.26 -2.90 0.38
CA ALA A 114 11.31 -2.94 1.50
C ALA A 114 9.96 -3.55 1.11
N VAL A 115 9.19 -3.97 2.12
CA VAL A 115 7.75 -4.19 1.96
C VAL A 115 7.05 -2.82 2.00
N ARG A 116 6.37 -2.48 0.91
CA ARG A 116 5.74 -1.17 0.70
C ARG A 116 4.26 -1.15 1.03
N ALA A 117 3.55 -2.24 0.77
CA ALA A 117 2.14 -2.36 1.11
C ALA A 117 1.76 -3.82 1.38
N LYS A 118 0.69 -4.01 2.15
CA LYS A 118 0.00 -5.28 2.33
C LYS A 118 -1.49 -5.02 2.36
N GLY A 119 -2.27 -5.84 1.68
CA GLY A 119 -3.73 -5.76 1.76
C GLY A 119 -4.42 -6.69 0.78
N LYS A 120 -5.74 -6.63 0.74
CA LYS A 120 -6.57 -7.52 -0.07
C LYS A 120 -6.98 -6.84 -1.37
N MET A 121 -6.61 -7.43 -2.51
CA MET A 121 -6.97 -6.94 -3.85
C MET A 121 -7.97 -7.81 -4.61
N ILE A 122 -8.08 -9.09 -4.26
CA ILE A 122 -8.85 -10.07 -5.05
C ILE A 122 -10.15 -10.44 -4.36
N ASP A 123 -10.07 -10.79 -3.08
CA ASP A 123 -11.21 -11.21 -2.27
C ASP A 123 -11.01 -10.82 -0.81
N THR A 124 -11.83 -11.33 0.09
CA THR A 124 -11.77 -11.03 1.53
C THR A 124 -10.82 -11.94 2.31
N LYS A 125 -10.25 -12.98 1.69
CA LYS A 125 -9.41 -14.00 2.33
C LYS A 125 -7.92 -13.80 2.03
N LYS A 126 -7.57 -13.54 0.76
CA LYS A 126 -6.20 -13.47 0.25
C LYS A 126 -5.65 -12.06 0.30
N GLU A 127 -4.52 -11.91 0.96
CA GLU A 127 -3.69 -10.70 0.92
C GLU A 127 -2.67 -10.78 -0.22
N GLN A 128 -2.29 -9.63 -0.73
CA GLN A 128 -1.16 -9.41 -1.63
C GLN A 128 -0.17 -8.47 -0.94
N LEU A 129 1.09 -8.61 -1.33
CA LEU A 129 2.21 -7.85 -0.80
C LEU A 129 2.82 -7.03 -1.93
N VAL A 130 3.07 -5.75 -1.69
CA VAL A 130 3.90 -4.94 -2.56
C VAL A 130 5.27 -4.87 -1.93
N ILE A 131 6.28 -5.34 -2.65
CA ILE A 131 7.69 -5.19 -2.31
C ILE A 131 8.36 -4.34 -3.40
N GLY A 132 9.62 -3.98 -3.24
CA GLY A 132 10.37 -3.40 -4.36
C GLY A 132 11.60 -2.61 -3.92
N PRO A 133 12.49 -2.31 -4.88
CA PRO A 133 13.56 -1.35 -4.69
C PRO A 133 13.01 0.02 -4.32
N SER A 134 13.80 0.73 -3.53
CA SER A 134 13.43 2.01 -2.97
C SER A 134 14.63 2.73 -2.39
N GLY A 135 14.92 3.94 -2.86
CA GLY A 135 16.13 4.63 -2.44
C GLY A 135 16.25 6.00 -3.05
N GLY A 136 17.47 6.53 -3.05
CA GLY A 136 17.82 7.84 -3.57
C GLY A 136 17.30 9.02 -2.72
N ASN A 137 17.82 10.20 -3.03
CA ASN A 137 17.51 11.46 -2.30
C ASN A 137 16.02 11.84 -2.31
N ALA A 138 15.24 11.26 -3.23
CA ALA A 138 13.80 11.49 -3.36
C ALA A 138 12.93 10.34 -2.84
N GLY A 139 13.52 9.30 -2.23
CA GLY A 139 12.77 8.18 -1.65
C GLY A 139 11.84 7.50 -2.65
N TYR A 140 12.37 7.07 -3.79
CA TYR A 140 11.57 6.48 -4.85
C TYR A 140 11.10 5.05 -4.50
N VAL A 141 10.14 4.51 -5.26
CA VAL A 141 9.76 3.09 -5.19
C VAL A 141 9.54 2.51 -6.59
N THR A 142 9.98 1.27 -6.81
CA THR A 142 9.64 0.46 -8.00
C THR A 142 8.81 -0.76 -7.56
N PRO A 143 7.46 -0.63 -7.54
CA PRO A 143 6.58 -1.63 -6.94
C PRO A 143 6.54 -2.98 -7.68
N ILE A 144 6.65 -4.06 -6.91
CA ILE A 144 6.44 -5.44 -7.33
C ILE A 144 5.32 -6.04 -6.47
N LEU A 145 4.23 -6.47 -7.12
CA LEU A 145 3.11 -7.10 -6.45
C LEU A 145 3.30 -8.62 -6.43
N ILE A 146 3.27 -9.21 -5.25
CA ILE A 146 3.36 -10.66 -5.02
C ILE A 146 2.08 -11.13 -4.33
N GLY A 147 1.63 -12.32 -4.70
CA GLY A 147 0.52 -12.98 -4.02
C GLY A 147 0.03 -14.18 -4.80
N SER A 148 -1.13 -14.69 -4.40
CA SER A 148 -1.83 -15.76 -5.09
C SER A 148 -3.14 -15.26 -5.68
N THR A 149 -3.40 -15.66 -6.93
CA THR A 149 -4.69 -15.44 -7.58
C THR A 149 -5.65 -16.61 -7.36
N ASP A 150 -5.12 -17.82 -7.13
CA ASP A 150 -5.87 -19.08 -7.06
C ASP A 150 -5.93 -19.69 -5.63
N GLY A 151 -5.22 -19.11 -4.66
CA GLY A 151 -5.09 -19.64 -3.30
C GLY A 151 -4.19 -20.87 -3.19
N LYS A 152 -3.49 -21.24 -4.27
CA LYS A 152 -2.64 -22.44 -4.34
C LYS A 152 -1.17 -22.08 -4.54
N LYS A 153 -0.87 -21.16 -5.45
CA LYS A 153 0.51 -20.77 -5.80
C LYS A 153 0.73 -19.27 -5.58
N ILE A 154 1.84 -18.95 -4.92
CA ILE A 154 2.34 -17.58 -4.80
C ILE A 154 3.20 -17.28 -6.02
N LYS A 155 3.03 -16.09 -6.61
CA LYS A 155 3.81 -15.62 -7.77
C LYS A 155 4.05 -14.11 -7.70
N LYS A 156 5.02 -13.64 -8.48
CA LYS A 156 5.09 -12.24 -8.89
C LYS A 156 3.91 -11.98 -9.84
N ILE A 157 2.94 -11.18 -9.39
CA ILE A 157 1.73 -10.85 -10.14
C ILE A 157 2.04 -9.80 -11.19
N PHE A 158 2.75 -8.73 -10.80
CA PHE A 158 3.32 -7.76 -11.73
C PHE A 158 4.49 -7.01 -11.11
N GLU A 159 5.21 -6.31 -11.96
CA GLU A 159 6.29 -5.38 -11.62
C GLU A 159 6.07 -4.08 -12.39
N ALA A 160 6.17 -2.96 -11.70
CA ALA A 160 6.01 -1.64 -12.31
C ALA A 160 7.18 -1.37 -13.25
N LYS A 161 6.89 -0.93 -14.48
CA LYS A 161 7.91 -0.54 -15.47
C LYS A 161 8.56 0.81 -15.18
N LYS A 162 7.95 1.60 -14.30
CA LYS A 162 8.43 2.92 -13.92
C LYS A 162 8.62 3.01 -12.42
N THR A 163 9.54 3.88 -12.05
CA THR A 163 9.80 4.30 -10.70
C THR A 163 8.87 5.45 -10.32
N TYR A 164 8.40 5.47 -9.07
CA TYR A 164 7.62 6.58 -8.52
C TYR A 164 8.49 7.36 -7.54
N THR A 165 8.75 8.63 -7.85
CA THR A 165 9.48 9.56 -6.96
C THR A 165 8.65 9.86 -5.72
N PHE A 166 9.26 10.00 -4.53
CA PHE A 166 8.54 10.05 -3.25
C PHE A 166 7.51 8.92 -3.14
N GLY A 167 7.95 7.74 -3.57
CA GLY A 167 7.11 6.68 -4.07
C GLY A 167 6.29 6.01 -2.97
N LYS A 168 5.09 5.61 -3.35
CA LYS A 168 4.15 5.00 -2.42
C LYS A 168 3.30 3.94 -3.07
N ALA A 169 2.94 2.95 -2.25
CA ALA A 169 2.00 1.90 -2.57
C ALA A 169 0.97 1.75 -1.44
N VAL A 170 -0.30 1.62 -1.80
CA VAL A 170 -1.40 1.37 -0.85
C VAL A 170 -2.34 0.34 -1.43
N ILE A 171 -2.67 -0.70 -0.66
CA ILE A 171 -3.77 -1.59 -1.01
C ILE A 171 -4.97 -1.23 -0.14
N ARG A 172 -6.07 -0.80 -0.77
CA ARG A 172 -7.32 -0.41 -0.11
C ARG A 172 -8.50 -0.64 -1.05
N ASP A 173 -9.65 -1.04 -0.53
CA ASP A 173 -10.88 -1.24 -1.30
C ASP A 173 -10.68 -2.11 -2.56
N GLN A 174 -9.93 -3.21 -2.40
CA GLN A 174 -9.57 -4.14 -3.47
C GLN A 174 -8.76 -3.54 -4.63
N LYS A 175 -8.08 -2.42 -4.40
CA LYS A 175 -7.26 -1.72 -5.39
C LYS A 175 -5.88 -1.46 -4.83
N LEU A 176 -4.90 -1.48 -5.72
CA LEU A 176 -3.55 -0.98 -5.45
C LEU A 176 -3.43 0.41 -6.04
N TYR A 177 -3.09 1.37 -5.20
CA TYR A 177 -2.81 2.76 -5.56
C TYR A 177 -1.31 2.97 -5.50
N LEU A 178 -0.72 3.40 -6.60
CA LEU A 178 0.70 3.75 -6.73
C LEU A 178 0.83 5.23 -7.08
N GLY A 179 1.84 5.91 -6.55
CA GLY A 179 2.06 7.32 -6.81
C GLY A 179 3.11 7.97 -5.93
N SER A 180 3.03 9.28 -5.83
CA SER A 180 3.97 10.15 -5.10
C SER A 180 3.24 10.78 -3.91
N MET A 181 3.69 10.48 -2.69
CA MET A 181 2.99 10.92 -1.47
C MET A 181 1.48 10.63 -1.56
N THR A 182 0.58 11.59 -1.39
CA THR A 182 -0.87 11.39 -1.53
C THR A 182 -1.39 11.40 -2.96
N ILE A 183 -0.59 11.86 -3.93
CA ILE A 183 -1.01 11.95 -5.33
C ILE A 183 -0.89 10.57 -5.98
N VAL A 184 -2.04 9.99 -6.32
CA VAL A 184 -2.15 8.70 -6.97
C VAL A 184 -1.91 8.89 -8.47
N HIS A 185 -0.89 8.22 -8.98
CA HIS A 185 -0.59 8.21 -10.41
C HIS A 185 -1.28 7.04 -11.11
N ASP A 186 -1.32 5.89 -10.46
CA ASP A 186 -1.81 4.64 -11.04
C ASP A 186 -2.69 3.85 -10.08
N VAL A 187 -3.77 3.30 -10.62
CA VAL A 187 -4.68 2.42 -9.88
C VAL A 187 -4.76 1.08 -10.61
N TYR A 188 -4.48 0.01 -9.86
CA TYR A 188 -4.54 -1.36 -10.32
C TYR A 188 -5.69 -2.09 -9.63
N SER A 189 -6.50 -2.79 -10.41
CA SER A 189 -7.64 -3.55 -9.92
C SER A 189 -7.95 -4.75 -10.80
N TYR A 190 -8.51 -5.80 -10.22
CA TYR A 190 -8.91 -6.98 -10.99
C TYR A 190 -10.24 -6.74 -11.70
N LYS A 191 -10.28 -7.04 -13.00
CA LYS A 191 -11.51 -7.18 -13.79
C LYS A 191 -11.60 -8.64 -14.25
N GLY A 192 -12.39 -9.43 -13.53
CA GLY A 192 -12.33 -10.89 -13.62
C GLY A 192 -10.96 -11.40 -13.18
N THR A 193 -10.28 -12.18 -14.03
CA THR A 193 -8.96 -12.75 -13.74
C THR A 193 -7.79 -11.83 -14.13
N LYS A 194 -8.06 -10.71 -14.80
CA LYS A 194 -7.03 -9.80 -15.32
C LYS A 194 -6.81 -8.63 -14.38
N LEU A 195 -5.55 -8.35 -14.05
CA LEU A 195 -5.18 -7.10 -13.40
C LEU A 195 -5.15 -5.98 -14.44
N THR A 196 -5.94 -4.95 -14.22
CA THR A 196 -6.08 -3.79 -15.12
C THR A 196 -5.54 -2.54 -14.45
N ARG A 197 -4.93 -1.66 -15.26
CA ARG A 197 -4.39 -0.36 -14.83
C ARG A 197 -5.28 0.76 -15.38
N ARG A 198 -5.50 1.80 -14.58
CA ARG A 198 -5.95 3.12 -15.05
C ARG A 198 -5.13 4.23 -14.37
N ALA A 199 -5.16 5.42 -14.96
CA ALA A 199 -4.63 6.61 -14.28
C ALA A 199 -5.40 6.86 -12.97
N GLY A 200 -4.67 7.28 -11.93
CA GLY A 200 -5.24 7.81 -10.70
C GLY A 200 -5.80 9.22 -10.90
N ASN A 201 -6.70 9.63 -10.03
CA ASN A 201 -7.27 10.97 -10.06
C ASN A 201 -7.46 11.58 -8.65
N GLY A 202 -7.91 12.83 -8.58
CA GLY A 202 -8.13 13.53 -7.32
C GLY A 202 -9.09 12.83 -6.34
N ALA A 203 -10.04 12.04 -6.84
CA ALA A 203 -10.89 11.21 -5.98
C ALA A 203 -10.11 10.07 -5.33
N ASP A 204 -9.16 9.46 -6.04
CA ASP A 204 -8.28 8.43 -5.49
C ASP A 204 -7.27 9.00 -4.49
N ASP A 205 -6.78 10.22 -4.68
CA ASP A 205 -5.92 10.91 -3.70
C ASP A 205 -6.63 11.03 -2.35
N ARG A 206 -7.89 11.44 -2.37
CA ARG A 206 -8.74 11.56 -1.18
C ARG A 206 -9.00 10.19 -0.53
N LYS A 207 -9.22 9.14 -1.33
CA LYS A 207 -9.35 7.76 -0.82
C LYS A 207 -8.08 7.31 -0.12
N VAL A 208 -6.91 7.57 -0.71
CA VAL A 208 -5.61 7.17 -0.15
C VAL A 208 -5.26 7.97 1.10
N ALA A 209 -5.49 9.29 1.10
CA ALA A 209 -5.33 10.17 2.26
C ALA A 209 -6.17 9.71 3.46
N GLY A 210 -7.35 9.12 3.19
CA GLY A 210 -8.28 8.65 4.21
C GLY A 210 -9.10 9.80 4.79
N LYS A 211 -9.63 9.59 6.00
CA LYS A 211 -10.40 10.62 6.72
C LYS A 211 -9.42 11.66 7.28
N VAL A 212 -9.35 12.82 6.64
CA VAL A 212 -8.58 13.98 7.12
C VAL A 212 -9.51 15.15 7.40
N SER A 213 -9.07 16.07 8.26
CA SER A 213 -9.86 17.24 8.64
C SER A 213 -9.84 18.33 7.57
N LYS A 214 -8.72 18.45 6.84
CA LYS A 214 -8.53 19.44 5.78
C LYS A 214 -7.75 18.86 4.62
N TYR A 215 -7.99 19.42 3.44
CA TYR A 215 -7.18 19.18 2.25
C TYR A 215 -6.42 20.44 1.88
N MET A 216 -5.14 20.29 1.57
CA MET A 216 -4.39 21.21 0.74
C MET A 216 -4.53 20.77 -0.70
N THR A 217 -4.71 21.70 -1.62
CA THR A 217 -5.07 21.38 -3.01
C THR A 217 -4.01 21.89 -3.97
N LEU A 218 -3.70 21.05 -4.96
CA LEU A 218 -2.82 21.37 -6.08
C LEU A 218 -3.63 21.45 -7.36
N ASP A 219 -3.25 22.37 -8.22
CA ASP A 219 -3.76 22.48 -9.58
C ASP A 219 -2.61 22.79 -10.56
N GLY A 220 -2.88 22.56 -11.83
CA GLY A 220 -1.91 22.72 -12.92
C GLY A 220 -2.38 23.74 -13.94
N TYR A 221 -1.54 24.73 -14.25
CA TYR A 221 -1.80 25.71 -15.30
C TYR A 221 -0.53 26.00 -16.08
N ALA A 222 -0.64 26.04 -17.42
CA ALA A 222 0.46 26.37 -18.33
C ALA A 222 1.78 25.61 -18.09
N GLY A 223 1.69 24.34 -17.65
CA GLY A 223 2.87 23.50 -17.38
C GLY A 223 3.47 23.62 -15.98
N TYR A 224 2.89 24.46 -15.12
CA TYR A 224 3.31 24.63 -13.72
C TYR A 224 2.26 24.05 -12.77
N THR A 225 2.73 23.44 -11.68
CA THR A 225 1.87 23.04 -10.56
C THR A 225 1.92 24.12 -9.49
N TYR A 226 0.79 24.48 -8.88
CA TYR A 226 0.74 25.46 -7.79
C TYR A 226 -0.22 25.01 -6.68
N LEU A 227 0.00 25.55 -5.48
CA LEU A 227 -0.89 25.34 -4.34
C LEU A 227 -2.09 26.29 -4.44
N THR A 228 -3.31 25.74 -4.44
CA THR A 228 -4.55 26.55 -4.52
C THR A 228 -5.19 26.78 -3.16
N SER A 229 -4.83 25.97 -2.17
CA SER A 229 -5.30 26.15 -0.79
C SER A 229 -4.61 27.33 -0.09
N PRO A 230 -5.25 27.93 0.94
CA PRO A 230 -4.65 29.03 1.69
C PRO A 230 -3.28 28.67 2.32
N HIS A 231 -2.33 29.60 2.22
CA HIS A 231 -1.01 29.50 2.86
C HIS A 231 -1.05 29.53 4.40
N ASN A 232 -2.19 29.88 5.01
CA ASN A 232 -2.38 29.90 6.45
C ASN A 232 -3.46 28.89 6.85
N ILE A 233 -3.06 27.80 7.52
CA ILE A 233 -3.93 26.68 7.86
C ILE A 233 -4.04 26.55 9.38
N SER A 234 -5.23 26.78 9.93
CA SER A 234 -5.50 26.50 11.35
C SER A 234 -6.01 25.08 11.56
N LEU A 235 -5.45 24.38 12.55
CA LEU A 235 -5.83 23.03 12.96
C LEU A 235 -6.01 22.99 14.49
N LYS A 236 -6.82 22.06 14.99
CA LYS A 236 -6.81 21.65 16.40
C LYS A 236 -5.88 20.45 16.59
N LYS A 237 -5.32 20.27 17.79
CA LYS A 237 -4.62 19.03 18.13
C LYS A 237 -5.50 17.80 17.82
N GLY A 238 -4.92 16.82 17.14
CA GLY A 238 -5.59 15.60 16.66
C GLY A 238 -6.15 15.70 15.25
N GLN A 239 -6.35 16.90 14.70
CA GLN A 239 -6.78 17.08 13.31
C GLN A 239 -5.64 16.76 12.33
N SER A 240 -6.02 16.40 11.11
CA SER A 240 -5.08 16.03 10.07
C SER A 240 -5.32 16.76 8.76
N VAL A 241 -4.25 16.91 7.99
CA VAL A 241 -4.23 17.53 6.66
C VAL A 241 -3.53 16.62 5.65
N ALA A 242 -4.07 16.55 4.43
CA ALA A 242 -3.43 15.86 3.30
C ALA A 242 -3.40 16.78 2.08
N VAL A 243 -2.42 16.58 1.21
CA VAL A 243 -2.35 17.25 -0.08
C VAL A 243 -3.08 16.40 -1.13
N VAL A 244 -3.89 16.98 -1.99
CA VAL A 244 -4.62 16.27 -3.05
C VAL A 244 -4.72 17.16 -4.29
N ARG A 245 -5.10 16.61 -5.45
CA ARG A 245 -5.56 17.45 -6.57
C ARG A 245 -6.82 18.22 -6.19
N GLU A 246 -6.92 19.47 -6.64
CA GLU A 246 -8.11 20.30 -6.46
C GLU A 246 -9.35 19.61 -7.01
N TYR A 247 -9.33 19.28 -8.31
CA TYR A 247 -10.42 18.60 -8.99
C TYR A 247 -10.34 17.08 -8.79
N LYS A 248 -11.52 16.44 -8.69
CA LYS A 248 -11.63 15.00 -8.36
C LYS A 248 -11.35 14.09 -9.56
N ASP A 249 -11.56 14.62 -10.76
CA ASP A 249 -11.39 13.96 -12.06
C ASP A 249 -10.03 14.23 -12.68
N ASP A 250 -9.30 15.26 -12.24
CA ASP A 250 -7.92 15.54 -12.68
C ASP A 250 -7.02 14.31 -12.49
N THR A 251 -6.36 13.90 -13.58
CA THR A 251 -5.45 12.75 -13.66
C THR A 251 -3.97 13.12 -13.71
N THR A 252 -3.64 14.42 -13.67
CA THR A 252 -2.28 14.91 -13.86
C THR A 252 -1.35 14.35 -12.76
N PRO A 253 -0.20 13.76 -13.11
CA PRO A 253 0.62 13.03 -12.15
C PRO A 253 1.55 13.95 -11.35
N TYR A 254 1.01 14.92 -10.61
CA TYR A 254 1.79 15.86 -9.81
C TYR A 254 2.75 15.18 -8.84
N VAL A 255 3.85 15.87 -8.55
CA VAL A 255 4.86 15.49 -7.57
C VAL A 255 5.23 16.74 -6.78
N TYR A 256 5.06 16.69 -5.45
CA TYR A 256 5.34 17.83 -4.58
C TYR A 256 6.33 17.46 -3.48
N ARG A 257 7.00 18.47 -2.90
CA ARG A 257 7.81 18.34 -1.69
C ARG A 257 7.25 19.21 -0.59
N ALA A 258 7.25 18.70 0.64
CA ALA A 258 6.87 19.45 1.83
C ALA A 258 7.98 19.32 2.87
N LEU A 259 8.69 20.42 3.13
CA LEU A 259 9.83 20.49 4.03
C LEU A 259 9.44 21.30 5.26
N SER A 260 9.33 20.62 6.40
CA SER A 260 9.04 21.29 7.68
C SER A 260 10.28 22.02 8.21
N SER A 261 10.10 23.22 8.75
CA SER A 261 11.15 23.98 9.43
C SER A 261 11.43 23.51 10.87
N GLY A 262 11.00 22.30 11.26
CA GLY A 262 11.65 21.59 12.37
C GLY A 262 10.96 21.65 13.73
N GLU A 263 9.68 22.01 13.82
CA GLU A 263 9.03 22.04 15.12
C GLU A 263 8.24 20.75 15.49
N GLY A 264 7.94 19.88 14.52
CA GLY A 264 7.27 18.59 14.78
C GLY A 264 5.88 18.69 15.41
N ARG A 265 5.16 19.80 15.16
CA ARG A 265 3.75 20.00 15.57
C ARG A 265 2.84 19.20 14.65
N LEU A 266 3.22 19.05 13.40
CA LEU A 266 2.67 18.09 12.47
C LEU A 266 3.59 16.87 12.37
N LYS A 267 3.03 15.67 12.49
CA LYS A 267 3.74 14.42 12.23
C LYS A 267 3.06 13.67 11.10
N MET A 268 3.86 13.09 10.22
CA MET A 268 3.35 12.19 9.20
C MET A 268 2.74 10.96 9.87
N GLU A 269 1.45 10.73 9.66
CA GLU A 269 0.73 9.54 10.10
C GLU A 269 0.18 8.84 8.85
N GLY A 270 0.86 7.77 8.44
CA GLY A 270 0.61 7.12 7.16
C GLY A 270 0.87 8.09 6.01
N TYR A 271 -0.19 8.74 5.52
CA TYR A 271 -0.21 9.52 4.28
C TYR A 271 -0.78 10.91 4.44
N HIS A 272 -0.96 11.35 5.67
CA HIS A 272 -1.38 12.69 5.97
C HIS A 272 -0.56 13.18 7.16
N PHE A 273 -0.69 14.44 7.47
CA PHE A 273 0.00 15.06 8.59
C PHE A 273 -0.99 15.34 9.69
N LYS A 274 -0.72 14.82 10.89
CA LYS A 274 -1.55 15.04 12.06
C LYS A 274 -0.92 16.07 12.97
N ALA A 275 -1.73 17.02 13.41
CA ALA A 275 -1.39 17.98 14.44
C ALA A 275 -1.26 17.27 15.80
N VAL A 276 -0.04 17.10 16.30
CA VAL A 276 0.25 16.39 17.55
C VAL A 276 0.62 17.33 18.71
N LYS A 277 1.01 18.58 18.41
CA LYS A 277 1.41 19.57 19.41
C LYS A 277 0.90 20.96 19.00
N THR A 278 0.48 21.75 19.98
CA THR A 278 0.03 23.14 19.79
C THR A 278 1.21 24.05 19.41
N GLY A 279 0.91 25.18 18.76
CA GLY A 279 1.89 26.15 18.30
C GLY A 279 1.84 26.40 16.80
N VAL A 280 2.86 27.08 16.28
CA VAL A 280 2.99 27.42 14.87
C VAL A 280 4.06 26.55 14.22
N GLU A 281 3.80 26.07 13.01
CA GLU A 281 4.81 25.38 12.20
C GLU A 281 4.81 25.97 10.79
N ARG A 282 5.99 26.15 10.20
CA ARG A 282 6.13 26.68 8.83
C ARG A 282 6.76 25.64 7.94
N TRP A 283 6.20 25.46 6.76
CA TRP A 283 6.72 24.58 5.74
C TRP A 283 7.18 25.38 4.54
N THR A 284 8.27 24.93 3.94
CA THR A 284 8.61 25.21 2.56
C THR A 284 7.93 24.13 1.73
N PHE A 285 6.97 24.53 0.89
CA PHE A 285 6.18 23.63 0.07
C PHE A 285 6.52 23.88 -1.40
N GLU A 286 6.97 22.87 -2.11
CA GLU A 286 7.33 22.96 -3.54
C GLU A 286 6.27 22.17 -4.32
N PRO A 287 5.27 22.84 -4.95
CA PRO A 287 4.16 22.18 -5.64
C PRO A 287 4.60 21.37 -6.86
N ASP A 288 5.61 21.86 -7.57
CA ASP A 288 6.36 21.14 -8.60
C ASP A 288 7.72 20.80 -8.00
N ALA A 289 7.93 19.55 -7.61
CA ALA A 289 9.10 19.14 -6.82
C ALA A 289 10.43 19.70 -7.38
N TYR A 290 11.23 20.36 -6.53
CA TYR A 290 12.46 21.10 -6.89
C TYR A 290 12.25 22.41 -7.68
N GLY A 291 11.01 22.87 -7.83
CA GLY A 291 10.63 24.15 -8.40
C GLY A 291 10.45 25.26 -7.36
N GLU A 292 9.65 26.27 -7.71
CA GLU A 292 9.35 27.39 -6.83
C GLU A 292 8.63 26.94 -5.55
N ALA A 293 8.96 27.61 -4.44
CA ALA A 293 8.52 27.18 -3.12
C ALA A 293 7.58 28.20 -2.47
N ASP A 294 6.41 27.71 -2.07
CA ASP A 294 5.45 28.40 -1.23
C ASP A 294 5.83 28.29 0.26
N LYS A 295 5.47 29.30 1.04
CA LYS A 295 5.55 29.25 2.51
C LYS A 295 4.18 28.99 3.09
N VAL A 296 4.00 27.81 3.69
CA VAL A 296 2.75 27.42 4.35
C VAL A 296 2.92 27.50 5.86
N LYS A 297 2.05 28.26 6.54
CA LYS A 297 2.01 28.40 7.99
C LYS A 297 0.83 27.60 8.56
N PHE A 298 1.15 26.66 9.43
CA PHE A 298 0.18 25.95 10.25
C PHE A 298 0.08 26.58 11.64
N THR A 299 -1.14 26.77 12.13
CA THR A 299 -1.41 27.19 13.51
C THR A 299 -2.24 26.13 14.21
N VAL A 300 -1.61 25.37 15.10
CA VAL A 300 -2.24 24.32 15.89
C VAL A 300 -2.71 24.88 17.23
N ARG A 301 -4.02 24.86 17.45
CA ARG A 301 -4.68 25.26 18.69
C ARG A 301 -5.01 24.05 19.56
#